data_AF-A0ABD3UBQ9-F1
#
_entry.id   AF-A0ABD3UBQ9-F1
#
_cell.length_a   1.000
_cell.length_b   1.000
_cell.length_c   1.000
_cell.angle_alpha   90.00
_cell.angle_beta   90.00
_cell.angle_gamma   90.00
#
_symmetry.space_group_name_H-M   'P 1'
#
loop_
_entity.id
_entity.type
_entity.pdbx_description
1 polymer ?
#
loop_
_entity_poly.entity_id
_entity_poly.type
_entity_poly.pdbx_seq_one_letter_code
_entity_poly.pdbx_strand_id
1 'polypeptide(L)'
;MVSLRFRFVCAIFIASLGYLTPRVIIKQLGPSVISTKYGQLRGALVEFPNTASVQLKPVEAFSGVQYAAVRNNYLRFMPPTSPQERWQGVKSAWNHRAVCSQKVLREKNLATTMQSTSLIQLQRISQFTKTQNEDCLTLNLFVPLRGKFVLKLYMFLIRNVQSVNTLEYHFS
;
A
#
# COMPACT_ATOMS: atom_id res chain seq x y z
N MET A 1 8.58 1.99 52.29
CA MET A 1 7.89 0.74 51.88
C MET A 1 6.71 1.10 51.00
N VAL A 2 6.80 0.89 49.68
CA VAL A 2 5.68 1.16 48.76
C VAL A 2 4.67 0.02 48.87
N SER A 3 3.40 0.36 49.09
CA SER A 3 2.30 -0.58 49.36
C SER A 3 2.22 -1.67 48.27
N LEU A 4 2.04 -2.93 48.67
CA LEU A 4 1.94 -4.09 47.79
C LEU A 4 0.81 -3.94 46.75
N ARG A 5 -0.24 -3.19 47.10
CA ARG A 5 -1.34 -2.84 46.19
C ARG A 5 -0.88 -1.91 45.07
N PHE A 6 0.02 -0.97 45.36
CA PHE A 6 0.58 -0.07 44.35
C PHE A 6 1.46 -0.84 43.34
N ARG A 7 2.23 -1.84 43.80
CA ARG A 7 3.01 -2.72 42.93
C ARG A 7 2.14 -3.59 42.02
N PHE A 8 1.04 -4.14 42.54
CA PHE A 8 0.08 -4.92 41.74
C PHE A 8 -0.64 -4.07 40.70
N VAL A 9 -1.07 -2.86 41.07
CA VAL A 9 -1.72 -1.94 40.12
C VAL A 9 -0.75 -1.53 39.02
N CYS A 10 0.51 -1.19 39.35
CA CYS A 10 1.52 -0.91 38.34
C CYS A 10 1.82 -2.11 37.44
N ALA A 11 1.88 -3.33 37.98
CA ALA A 11 2.13 -4.54 37.18
C ALA A 11 0.99 -4.82 36.19
N ILE A 12 -0.27 -4.63 36.60
CA ILE A 12 -1.43 -4.77 35.72
C ILE A 12 -1.44 -3.67 34.65
N PHE A 13 -1.06 -2.43 35.01
CA PHE A 13 -0.96 -1.31 34.06
C PHE A 13 0.15 -1.50 33.03
N ILE A 14 1.31 -2.03 33.46
CA ILE A 14 2.43 -2.35 32.55
C ILE A 14 2.06 -3.53 31.64
N ALA A 15 1.37 -4.54 32.17
CA ALA A 15 0.89 -5.68 31.40
C ALA A 15 -0.15 -5.27 30.36
N SER A 16 -1.05 -4.33 30.65
CA SER A 16 -2.08 -3.87 29.70
C SER A 16 -1.54 -2.92 28.63
N LEU A 17 -0.54 -2.09 28.97
CA LEU A 17 0.14 -1.18 28.01
C LEU A 17 1.02 -1.93 26.98
N GLY A 18 1.47 -3.15 27.28
CA GLY A 18 2.30 -3.95 26.36
C GLY A 18 1.57 -4.52 25.14
N TYR A 19 0.23 -4.49 25.11
CA TYR A 19 -0.56 -5.12 24.04
C TYR A 19 -0.99 -4.19 22.90
N LEU A 20 -0.65 -2.90 22.98
CA LEU A 20 -1.07 -1.90 21.98
C LEU A 20 0.14 -1.33 21.24
N THR A 21 0.82 -2.15 20.44
CA THR A 21 1.69 -1.64 19.37
C THR A 21 1.17 -2.15 18.03
N PRO A 22 0.94 -1.25 17.04
CA PRO A 22 0.60 -1.70 15.69
C PRO A 22 1.75 -2.56 15.16
N ARG A 23 1.42 -3.80 14.78
CA ARG A 23 2.38 -4.86 14.49
C ARG A 23 3.19 -4.68 13.19
N VAL A 24 2.84 -3.70 12.35
CA VAL A 24 3.61 -3.38 11.14
C VAL A 24 4.33 -2.06 11.33
N ILE A 25 5.67 -2.09 11.43
CA ILE A 25 6.50 -0.89 11.54
C ILE A 25 6.98 -0.54 10.13
N ILE A 26 6.27 0.39 9.48
CA ILE A 26 6.75 1.00 8.23
C ILE A 26 7.26 2.40 8.56
N LYS A 27 8.55 2.58 8.82
CA LYS A 27 9.11 3.91 9.10
C LYS A 27 10.58 4.15 8.70
N GLN A 28 11.19 3.33 7.85
CA GLN A 28 12.60 3.54 7.47
C GLN A 28 12.81 3.80 5.97
N LEU A 29 13.81 4.65 5.69
CA LEU A 29 14.26 4.94 4.34
C LEU A 29 14.90 3.66 3.76
N GLY A 30 14.51 3.27 2.54
CA GLY A 30 15.08 2.09 1.88
C GLY A 30 16.61 2.19 1.77
N PRO A 31 17.35 1.08 1.89
CA PRO A 31 18.81 1.11 1.79
C PRO A 31 19.29 1.43 0.37
N SER A 32 18.50 1.14 -0.65
CA SER A 32 18.94 1.20 -2.05
C SER A 32 18.49 2.50 -2.72
N VAL A 33 19.36 3.03 -3.59
CA VAL A 33 18.98 4.05 -4.58
C VAL A 33 19.00 3.38 -5.94
N ILE A 34 17.85 3.37 -6.62
CA ILE A 34 17.67 2.70 -7.90
C ILE A 34 17.66 3.74 -9.02
N SER A 35 18.56 3.58 -9.98
CA SER A 35 18.59 4.43 -11.18
C SER A 35 17.56 3.93 -12.20
N THR A 36 16.72 4.85 -12.69
CA THR A 36 15.78 4.60 -13.78
C THR A 36 16.07 5.54 -14.94
N LYS A 37 15.48 5.28 -16.11
CA LYS A 37 15.57 6.19 -17.27
C LYS A 37 15.03 7.61 -17.02
N TYR A 38 14.27 7.83 -15.96
CA TYR A 38 13.65 9.13 -15.64
C TYR A 38 14.32 9.85 -14.47
N GLY A 39 15.19 9.17 -13.72
CA GLY A 39 15.85 9.69 -12.53
C GLY A 39 16.09 8.61 -11.47
N GLN A 40 16.70 9.00 -10.34
CA GLN A 40 17.01 8.08 -9.25
C GLN A 40 15.86 8.02 -8.23
N LEU A 41 15.54 6.81 -7.74
CA LEU A 41 14.46 6.57 -6.79
C LEU A 41 14.97 5.94 -5.50
N ARG A 42 14.30 6.25 -4.40
CA ARG A 42 14.53 5.59 -3.10
C ARG A 42 13.20 5.17 -2.49
N GLY A 43 13.09 3.89 -2.15
CA GLY A 43 11.88 3.31 -1.56
C GLY A 43 11.82 3.44 -0.04
N ALA A 44 10.90 2.71 0.57
CA ALA A 44 10.79 2.52 2.01
C ALA A 44 11.15 1.07 2.39
N LEU A 45 11.84 0.91 3.51
CA LEU A 45 12.02 -0.41 4.12
C LEU A 45 10.75 -0.77 4.89
N VAL A 46 10.16 -1.90 4.52
CA VAL A 46 8.95 -2.45 5.14
C VAL A 46 9.31 -3.71 5.89
N GLU A 47 9.10 -3.68 7.21
CA GLU A 47 9.27 -4.83 8.09
C GLU A 47 7.91 -5.38 8.51
N PHE A 48 7.85 -6.70 8.67
CA PHE A 48 6.62 -7.41 9.01
C PHE A 48 6.69 -7.95 10.43
N PRO A 49 5.55 -8.03 11.14
CA PRO A 49 5.49 -8.70 12.43
C PRO A 49 5.80 -10.18 12.27
N ASN A 50 6.91 -10.60 12.83
CA ASN A 50 7.26 -12.01 12.87
C ASN A 50 6.62 -12.67 14.10
N THR A 51 5.98 -13.81 13.90
CA THR A 51 5.50 -14.69 14.97
C THR A 51 6.31 -15.97 14.99
N ALA A 52 6.15 -16.79 16.04
CA ALA A 52 6.82 -18.10 16.11
C ALA A 52 6.50 -19.01 14.91
N SER A 53 5.31 -18.85 14.30
CA SER A 53 4.84 -19.64 13.15
C SER A 53 5.08 -18.99 11.79
N VAL A 54 5.28 -17.67 11.71
CA VAL A 54 5.40 -16.93 10.45
C VAL A 54 6.57 -15.96 10.53
N GLN A 55 7.61 -16.24 9.74
CA GLN A 55 8.78 -15.39 9.60
C GLN A 55 8.83 -14.79 8.19
N LEU A 56 8.43 -13.53 8.08
CA LEU A 56 8.47 -12.76 6.84
C LEU A 56 9.75 -11.94 6.80
N LYS A 57 10.43 -11.99 5.65
CA LYS A 57 11.64 -11.18 5.43
C LYS A 57 11.24 -9.74 5.10
N PRO A 58 12.07 -8.75 5.47
CA PRO A 58 11.82 -7.37 5.11
C PRO A 58 11.90 -7.18 3.58
N VAL A 59 11.09 -6.23 3.09
CA VAL A 59 11.02 -5.87 1.67
C VAL A 59 11.28 -4.38 1.51
N GLU A 60 11.91 -4.01 0.41
CA GLU A 60 12.01 -2.63 -0.04
C GLU A 60 10.82 -2.32 -0.95
N ALA A 61 9.98 -1.38 -0.53
CA ALA A 61 8.78 -0.97 -1.25
C ALA A 61 9.02 0.35 -1.99
N PHE A 62 8.76 0.36 -3.30
CA PHE A 62 8.74 1.56 -4.12
C PHE A 62 7.31 1.84 -4.55
N SER A 63 6.63 2.73 -3.85
CA SER A 63 5.22 3.05 -4.05
C SER A 63 5.03 4.28 -4.93
N GLY A 64 4.02 4.25 -5.80
CA GLY A 64 3.62 5.40 -6.61
C GLY A 64 4.59 5.76 -7.74
N VAL A 65 5.34 4.78 -8.26
CA VAL A 65 6.27 4.99 -9.37
C VAL A 65 5.47 5.14 -10.67
N GLN A 66 5.58 6.29 -11.32
CA GLN A 66 4.87 6.55 -12.58
C GLN A 66 5.58 5.84 -13.74
N TYR A 67 4.86 4.96 -14.45
CA TYR A 67 5.41 4.19 -15.56
C TYR A 67 4.95 4.69 -16.92
N ALA A 68 3.81 5.37 -16.96
CA ALA A 68 3.25 6.00 -18.16
C ALA A 68 2.44 7.25 -17.77
N ALA A 69 2.00 8.02 -18.78
CA ALA A 69 1.14 9.18 -18.60
C ALA A 69 0.05 9.24 -19.67
N VAL A 70 -1.16 9.59 -19.22
CA VAL A 70 -2.30 9.94 -20.10
C VAL A 70 -2.37 11.47 -20.10
N ARG A 71 -1.86 12.12 -21.14
CA ARG A 71 -1.82 13.60 -21.18
C ARG A 71 -3.25 14.15 -21.08
N ASN A 72 -3.45 15.09 -20.14
CA ASN A 72 -4.75 15.67 -19.79
C ASN A 72 -5.64 15.95 -21.01
N ASN A 73 -6.90 15.49 -20.96
CA ASN A 73 -8.02 15.68 -21.89
C ASN A 73 -7.84 15.35 -23.39
N TYR A 74 -6.70 15.64 -24.01
CA TYR A 74 -6.50 15.52 -25.46
C TYR A 74 -6.03 14.12 -25.91
N LEU A 75 -5.46 13.33 -25.00
CA LEU A 75 -5.03 11.95 -25.26
C LEU A 75 -5.93 10.90 -24.58
N ARG A 76 -7.12 11.30 -24.14
CA ARG A 76 -8.10 10.32 -23.69
C ARG A 76 -8.38 9.36 -24.86
N PHE A 77 -8.41 8.07 -24.57
CA PHE A 77 -8.60 6.99 -25.56
C PHE A 77 -7.44 6.75 -26.53
N MET A 78 -6.29 7.40 -26.32
CA MET A 78 -5.05 7.05 -27.02
C MET A 78 -4.21 6.10 -26.15
N PRO A 79 -3.31 5.32 -26.77
CA PRO A 79 -2.30 4.58 -26.02
C PRO A 79 -1.53 5.53 -25.09
N PRO A 80 -1.18 5.07 -23.87
CA PRO A 80 -0.48 5.91 -22.93
C PRO A 80 0.94 6.22 -23.42
N THR A 81 1.44 7.38 -23.03
CA THR A 81 2.77 7.86 -23.43
C THR A 81 3.78 7.67 -22.29
N SER A 82 5.08 7.89 -22.56
CA SER A 82 6.07 7.91 -21.49
C SER A 82 5.76 9.02 -20.46
N PRO A 83 6.03 8.82 -19.17
CA PRO A 83 5.97 9.88 -18.17
C PRO A 83 6.81 11.08 -18.60
N GLN A 84 6.23 12.27 -18.44
CA GLN A 84 6.93 13.53 -18.71
C GLN A 84 7.88 13.90 -17.55
N GLU A 85 7.53 13.49 -16.33
CA GLU A 85 8.27 13.83 -15.13
C GLU A 85 9.66 13.18 -15.15
N ARG A 86 10.68 14.02 -15.33
CA ARG A 86 12.08 13.71 -15.03
C ARG A 86 12.50 14.58 -13.88
N TRP A 87 13.28 14.02 -12.96
CA TRP A 87 13.74 14.75 -11.79
C TRP A 87 15.26 14.65 -11.66
N GLN A 88 15.83 15.65 -11.01
CA GLN A 88 17.24 15.66 -10.62
C GLN A 88 17.36 15.21 -9.17
N GLY A 89 18.45 14.50 -8.86
CA GLY A 89 18.67 13.91 -7.54
C GLY A 89 17.84 12.64 -7.29
N VAL A 90 17.63 12.33 -6.01
CA VAL A 90 16.96 11.10 -5.56
C VAL A 90 15.53 11.43 -5.11
N LYS A 91 14.53 10.86 -5.79
CA LYS A 91 13.11 11.04 -5.47
C LYS A 91 12.63 9.93 -4.55
N SER A 92 11.90 10.30 -3.49
CA SER A 92 11.29 9.37 -2.55
C SER A 92 10.04 8.70 -3.13
N ALA A 93 10.00 7.37 -3.12
CA ALA A 93 8.93 6.53 -3.62
C ALA A 93 8.33 5.67 -2.50
N TRP A 94 7.81 6.31 -1.46
CA TRP A 94 7.23 5.66 -0.28
C TRP A 94 5.71 5.85 -0.12
N ASN A 95 5.12 6.79 -0.86
CA ASN A 95 3.68 7.10 -0.78
C ASN A 95 2.95 6.61 -2.02
N HIS A 96 1.74 6.08 -1.82
CA HIS A 96 0.86 5.75 -2.92
C HIS A 96 0.39 7.02 -3.64
N ARG A 97 0.30 6.96 -4.97
CA ARG A 97 -0.31 8.02 -5.78
C ARG A 97 -1.83 7.86 -5.84
N ALA A 98 -2.49 8.90 -6.34
CA ALA A 98 -3.92 8.88 -6.60
C ALA A 98 -4.31 7.69 -7.50
N VAL A 99 -5.42 7.04 -7.18
CA VAL A 99 -5.96 5.95 -8.00
C VAL A 99 -6.67 6.52 -9.24
N CYS A 100 -6.98 5.65 -10.19
CA CYS A 100 -7.74 6.05 -11.37
C CYS A 100 -9.16 6.46 -10.99
N SER A 101 -9.72 7.39 -11.76
CA SER A 101 -11.11 7.82 -11.65
C SER A 101 -12.05 6.61 -11.71
N GLN A 102 -12.75 6.35 -10.61
CA GLN A 102 -13.67 5.23 -10.43
C GLN A 102 -14.87 5.68 -9.60
N LYS A 103 -16.01 4.98 -9.74
CA LYS A 103 -17.19 5.27 -8.93
C LYS A 103 -16.88 5.00 -7.45
N VAL A 104 -16.89 6.03 -6.62
CA VAL A 104 -16.78 5.86 -5.16
C VAL A 104 -18.08 5.28 -4.64
N LEU A 105 -18.03 4.06 -4.12
CA LEU A 105 -19.15 3.44 -3.43
C LEU A 105 -19.34 4.15 -2.10
N ARG A 106 -20.29 5.08 -2.05
CA ARG A 106 -20.65 5.78 -0.82
C ARG A 106 -21.53 4.87 0.04
N GLU A 107 -21.10 4.70 1.28
CA GLU A 107 -21.70 3.84 2.30
C GLU A 107 -23.22 4.04 2.47
N LYS A 108 -23.69 5.29 2.34
CA LYS A 108 -25.12 5.65 2.44
C LYS A 108 -26.01 4.93 1.43
N ASN A 109 -25.48 4.55 0.27
CA ASN A 109 -26.24 3.88 -0.79
C ASN A 109 -26.21 2.34 -0.67
N LEU A 110 -25.36 1.79 0.20
CA LEU A 110 -25.10 0.34 0.30
C LEU A 110 -25.55 -0.28 1.62
N ALA A 111 -25.69 0.51 2.67
CA ALA A 111 -26.07 0.04 4.01
C ALA A 111 -27.44 -0.66 4.05
N THR A 112 -28.34 -0.34 3.11
CA THR A 112 -29.69 -0.93 3.02
C THR A 112 -29.75 -2.27 2.29
N THR A 113 -28.68 -2.66 1.58
CA THR A 113 -28.74 -3.79 0.61
C THR A 113 -27.63 -4.81 0.83
N MET A 114 -26.57 -4.49 1.57
CA MET A 114 -25.41 -5.38 1.71
C MET A 114 -25.26 -5.97 3.12
N GLN A 115 -24.72 -7.20 3.16
CA GLN A 115 -24.31 -7.86 4.39
C GLN A 115 -23.23 -7.04 5.11
N SER A 116 -23.23 -7.09 6.45
CA SER A 116 -22.33 -6.34 7.32
C SER A 116 -20.84 -6.55 7.00
N THR A 117 -20.44 -7.79 6.69
CA THR A 117 -19.05 -8.13 6.30
C THR A 117 -18.61 -7.43 5.01
N SER A 118 -19.48 -7.39 4.01
CA SER A 118 -19.22 -6.71 2.74
C SER A 118 -19.10 -5.20 2.93
N LEU A 119 -19.93 -4.60 3.80
CA LEU A 119 -19.84 -3.18 4.14
C LEU A 119 -18.51 -2.83 4.79
N ILE A 120 -18.03 -3.65 5.74
CA ILE A 120 -16.73 -3.44 6.40
C ILE A 120 -15.59 -3.52 5.37
N GLN A 121 -15.64 -4.48 4.45
CA GLN A 121 -14.63 -4.59 3.40
C GLN A 121 -14.64 -3.36 2.48
N LEU A 122 -15.82 -2.89 2.09
CA LEU A 122 -15.96 -1.70 1.26
C LEU A 122 -15.49 -0.43 1.97
N GLN A 123 -15.79 -0.26 3.26
CA GLN A 123 -15.24 0.82 4.07
C GLN A 123 -13.70 0.80 4.06
N ARG A 124 -13.09 -0.38 4.22
CA ARG A 124 -11.63 -0.56 4.18
C ARG A 124 -11.02 -0.25 2.82
N ILE A 125 -11.74 -0.50 1.73
CA ILE A 125 -11.29 -0.16 0.37
C ILE A 125 -11.48 1.34 0.11
N SER A 126 -12.59 1.92 0.59
CA SER A 126 -12.99 3.31 0.30
C SER A 126 -11.92 4.34 0.71
N GLN A 127 -11.18 4.07 1.78
CA GLN A 127 -10.09 4.94 2.24
C GLN A 127 -8.94 5.05 1.24
N PHE A 128 -8.69 4.02 0.44
CA PHE A 128 -7.63 4.01 -0.58
C PHE A 128 -8.10 4.61 -1.92
N THR A 129 -9.40 4.84 -2.10
CA THR A 129 -9.99 5.37 -3.35
C THR A 129 -10.51 6.81 -3.23
N LYS A 130 -10.19 7.50 -2.11
CA LYS A 130 -10.57 8.90 -1.87
C LYS A 130 -9.94 9.87 -2.86
N THR A 131 -8.66 9.68 -3.14
CA THR A 131 -7.90 10.57 -4.03
C THR A 131 -7.82 9.94 -5.41
N GLN A 132 -8.47 10.57 -6.38
CA GLN A 132 -8.54 10.07 -7.75
C GLN A 132 -7.94 11.07 -8.74
N ASN A 133 -7.33 10.55 -9.80
CA ASN A 133 -6.81 11.34 -10.90
C ASN A 133 -6.97 10.57 -12.22
N GLU A 134 -7.06 11.28 -13.34
CA GLU A 134 -7.02 10.68 -14.67
C GLU A 134 -5.60 10.14 -14.97
N ASP A 135 -4.57 10.93 -14.63
CA ASP A 135 -3.17 10.50 -14.73
C ASP A 135 -2.76 9.67 -13.49
N CYS A 136 -3.27 8.43 -13.44
CA CYS A 136 -3.08 7.47 -12.35
C CYS A 136 -2.11 6.32 -12.69
N LEU A 137 -1.44 6.36 -13.86
CA LEU A 137 -0.64 5.25 -14.40
C LEU A 137 0.66 5.02 -13.63
N THR A 138 0.49 4.38 -12.48
CA THR A 138 1.52 4.19 -11.47
C THR A 138 1.54 2.74 -11.03
N LEU A 139 2.70 2.30 -10.53
CA LEU A 139 2.89 0.96 -10.01
C LEU A 139 3.58 1.02 -8.64
N ASN A 140 3.44 -0.08 -7.91
CA ASN A 140 4.12 -0.30 -6.65
C ASN A 140 5.02 -1.55 -6.82
N LEU A 141 6.28 -1.43 -6.43
CA LEU A 141 7.27 -2.53 -6.50
C LEU A 141 7.61 -2.96 -5.08
N PHE A 142 7.64 -4.28 -4.84
CA PHE A 142 8.04 -4.84 -3.55
C PHE A 142 9.18 -5.81 -3.80
N VAL A 143 10.38 -5.44 -3.35
CA VAL A 143 11.62 -6.18 -3.62
C VAL A 143 12.11 -6.81 -2.31
N PRO A 144 12.24 -8.15 -2.21
CA PRO A 144 12.77 -8.78 -1.02
C PRO A 144 14.26 -8.47 -0.85
N LEU A 145 14.68 -8.08 0.36
CA LEU A 145 16.08 -7.71 0.64
C LEU A 145 17.06 -8.90 0.63
N ARG A 146 16.57 -10.12 0.89
CA ARG A 146 17.42 -11.33 0.97
C ARG A 146 16.74 -12.54 0.33
N GLY A 147 17.38 -13.12 -0.68
CA GLY A 147 17.02 -14.38 -1.33
C GLY A 147 18.15 -14.87 -2.22
N LYS A 148 18.19 -16.16 -2.56
CA LYS A 148 19.10 -16.67 -3.60
C LYS A 148 18.66 -16.06 -4.93
N PHE A 149 19.31 -14.97 -5.35
CA PHE A 149 19.13 -14.40 -6.67
C PHE A 149 19.79 -15.34 -7.68
N VAL A 150 19.04 -16.34 -8.13
CA VAL A 150 19.50 -17.28 -9.16
C VAL A 150 19.38 -16.59 -10.53
N LEU A 151 20.12 -15.50 -10.74
CA LEU A 151 20.28 -14.74 -11.99
C LEU A 151 18.99 -14.20 -12.69
N LYS A 152 17.79 -14.60 -12.24
CA LYS A 152 16.47 -14.15 -12.69
C LYS A 152 15.56 -14.03 -11.47
N LEU A 153 15.06 -12.82 -11.20
CA LEU A 153 13.90 -12.67 -10.33
C LEU A 153 12.64 -13.12 -11.09
N TYR A 154 11.82 -13.93 -10.45
CA TYR A 154 10.43 -14.11 -10.89
C TYR A 154 9.66 -12.83 -10.56
N MET A 155 9.10 -12.18 -11.59
CA MET A 155 8.28 -10.99 -11.43
C MET A 155 6.81 -11.38 -11.49
N PHE A 156 6.09 -11.13 -10.40
CA PHE A 156 4.63 -11.31 -10.35
C PHE A 156 3.94 -9.97 -10.57
N LEU A 157 3.18 -9.85 -11.67
CA LEU A 157 2.41 -8.66 -11.97
C LEU A 157 0.95 -8.88 -11.57
N ILE A 158 0.50 -8.15 -10.54
CA ILE A 158 -0.89 -8.18 -10.09
C ILE A 158 -1.64 -7.02 -10.74
N ARG A 159 -2.76 -7.33 -11.41
CA ARG A 159 -3.71 -6.33 -11.91
C ARG A 159 -4.99 -6.42 -11.11
N ASN A 160 -5.32 -5.35 -10.40
CA ASN A 160 -6.62 -5.22 -9.74
C ASN A 160 -7.67 -4.90 -10.80
N VAL A 161 -8.68 -5.74 -10.94
CA VAL A 161 -9.80 -5.54 -11.86
C VAL A 161 -11.06 -5.35 -11.02
N GLN A 162 -11.76 -4.25 -11.26
CA GLN A 162 -13.09 -4.04 -10.73
C GLN A 162 -14.05 -4.02 -11.91
N SER A 163 -14.91 -5.04 -12.01
CA SER A 163 -15.91 -5.14 -13.06
C SER A 163 -16.92 -4.00 -12.92
N VAL A 164 -17.20 -3.32 -14.03
CA VAL A 164 -18.21 -2.26 -14.13
C VAL A 164 -19.63 -2.84 -14.10
N ASN A 165 -19.78 -4.15 -14.34
CA ASN A 165 -21.06 -4.81 -14.58
C ASN A 165 -21.51 -5.79 -13.47
N THR A 166 -20.85 -5.83 -12.32
CA THR A 166 -21.28 -6.70 -11.22
C THR A 166 -21.54 -5.89 -9.95
N LEU A 167 -22.82 -5.53 -9.76
CA LEU A 167 -23.38 -5.35 -8.42
C LEU A 167 -23.63 -6.72 -7.72
N GLU A 168 -23.15 -7.82 -8.29
CA GLU A 168 -23.05 -9.11 -7.62
C GLU A 168 -21.65 -9.26 -7.02
N TYR A 169 -21.55 -8.97 -5.73
CA TYR A 169 -20.40 -9.34 -4.92
C TYR A 169 -20.54 -10.82 -4.55
N HIS A 170 -20.16 -11.71 -5.46
CA HIS A 170 -19.92 -13.11 -5.10
C HIS A 170 -18.53 -13.21 -4.45
N PHE A 171 -18.52 -13.36 -3.12
CA PHE A 171 -17.36 -13.86 -2.39
C PHE A 171 -17.34 -15.39 -2.60
N SER A 172 -16.29 -15.90 -3.24
CA SER A 172 -15.92 -17.32 -3.14
C SER A 172 -15.17 -17.58 -1.85
#